data_AF-A0A0V0WIR9-F1
#
_entry.id   AF-A0A0V0WIR9-F1
#
_cell.length_a   1.000
_cell.length_b   1.000
_cell.length_c   1.000
_cell.angle_alpha   90.00
_cell.angle_beta   90.00
_cell.angle_gamma   90.00
#
_symmetry.space_group_name_H-M   'P 1'
#
loop_
_entity.id
_entity.type
_entity.pdbx_description
1 polymer ?
#
loop_
_entity_poly.entity_id
_entity_poly.type
_entity_poly.pdbx_seq_one_letter_code
_entity_poly.pdbx_strand_id
1 'polypeptide(L)'
;MLFICCCYIIYLDGKLNVEFSSPEFSQLEALYPEVNNGGSFYPQDCIPPDDVAVIIPYRDRDLHLRTFLLNIHSFLMRQKLHYQIFVVEQVANQTFNRGKLMNVGYVEAQRLFNWSCLVFHDVDLLPENDLNPYWCVDTPRHLSAAVDKFQYKYT
;
A
#
# COMPACT_ATOMS: atom_id res chain seq x y z
N MET A 1 -21.17 -19.69 0.01
CA MET A 1 -19.78 -20.21 -0.03
C MET A 1 -18.97 -19.12 -0.71
N LEU A 2 -18.04 -18.47 -0.01
CA LEU A 2 -17.15 -17.47 -0.62
C LEU A 2 -16.08 -18.23 -1.41
N PHE A 3 -15.81 -17.77 -2.63
CA PHE A 3 -14.73 -18.31 -3.45
C PHE A 3 -13.43 -17.59 -3.12
N ILE A 4 -12.27 -18.24 -3.31
CA ILE A 4 -10.98 -17.53 -3.32
C ILE A 4 -11.10 -16.40 -4.34
N CYS A 5 -10.61 -15.20 -4.00
CA CYS A 5 -10.39 -14.12 -4.93
C CYS A 5 -9.41 -14.66 -5.96
N CYS A 6 -9.97 -15.31 -6.99
CA CYS A 6 -9.18 -15.88 -8.06
C CYS A 6 -8.38 -14.73 -8.67
N CYS A 7 -7.23 -15.03 -9.27
CA CYS A 7 -6.39 -14.03 -9.92
C CYS A 7 -7.18 -13.41 -11.11
N TYR A 8 -8.10 -12.51 -10.84
CA TYR A 8 -8.97 -11.85 -11.80
C TYR A 8 -8.16 -10.73 -12.46
N ILE A 9 -7.20 -11.13 -13.31
CA ILE A 9 -6.56 -10.24 -14.29
C ILE A 9 -7.63 -9.58 -15.19
N ILE A 10 -8.85 -10.14 -15.24
CA ILE A 10 -10.01 -9.67 -16.00
C ILE A 10 -10.62 -8.33 -15.52
N TYR A 11 -10.23 -7.78 -14.37
CA TYR A 11 -10.73 -6.47 -13.87
C TYR A 11 -9.63 -5.41 -13.68
N LEU A 12 -8.40 -5.70 -14.12
CA LEU A 12 -7.28 -4.76 -14.04
C LEU A 12 -7.16 -4.02 -15.38
N ASP A 13 -7.06 -2.69 -15.32
CA ASP A 13 -7.06 -1.84 -16.51
C ASP A 13 -5.64 -1.67 -17.10
N GLY A 14 -4.61 -2.12 -16.37
CA GLY A 14 -3.23 -1.83 -16.67
C GLY A 14 -2.90 -0.42 -16.24
N LYS A 15 -2.71 0.49 -17.20
CA LYS A 15 -2.25 1.85 -16.92
C LYS A 15 -3.31 2.64 -16.15
N LEU A 16 -2.90 3.20 -15.01
CA LEU A 16 -3.70 4.05 -14.17
C LEU A 16 -3.36 5.52 -14.39
N ASN A 17 -4.34 6.40 -14.19
CA ASN A 17 -4.10 7.82 -14.03
C ASN A 17 -3.86 8.08 -12.55
N VAL A 18 -2.64 8.51 -12.20
CA VAL A 18 -2.27 8.86 -10.83
C VAL A 18 -2.71 10.30 -10.54
N GLU A 19 -3.36 10.51 -9.40
CA GLU A 19 -3.75 11.83 -8.94
C GLU A 19 -2.71 12.41 -8.00
N PHE A 20 -2.30 13.66 -8.23
CA PHE A 20 -1.31 14.36 -7.40
C PHE A 20 -1.95 15.35 -6.42
N SER A 21 -3.27 15.31 -6.26
CA SER A 21 -3.94 16.13 -5.26
C SER A 21 -3.65 15.61 -3.86
N SER A 22 -3.69 16.50 -2.87
CA SER A 22 -3.60 16.15 -1.45
C SER A 22 -4.90 16.59 -0.78
N PRO A 23 -5.97 15.76 -0.83
CA PRO A 23 -7.23 16.06 -0.15
C PRO A 23 -7.08 15.91 1.37
N GLU A 24 -7.96 16.55 2.14
CA GLU A 24 -7.99 16.40 3.61
C GLU A 24 -8.39 14.98 4.02
N PHE A 25 -7.98 14.53 5.22
CA PHE A 25 -8.30 13.17 5.68
C PHE A 25 -9.81 12.87 5.70
N SER A 26 -10.64 13.85 6.08
CA SER A 26 -12.10 13.71 6.07
C SER A 26 -12.67 13.49 4.66
N GLN A 27 -12.03 14.04 3.64
CA GLN A 27 -12.40 13.82 2.25
C GLN A 27 -11.97 12.41 1.79
N LEU A 28 -10.81 11.94 2.23
CA LEU A 28 -10.34 10.57 1.97
C LEU A 28 -11.25 9.52 2.62
N GLU A 29 -11.65 9.73 3.87
CA GLU A 29 -12.60 8.86 4.59
C GLU A 29 -13.96 8.81 3.89
N ALA A 30 -14.46 9.97 3.42
CA ALA A 30 -15.69 10.02 2.65
C ALA A 30 -15.58 9.36 1.27
N LEU A 31 -14.39 9.42 0.64
CA LEU A 31 -14.11 8.81 -0.66
C LEU A 31 -13.99 7.28 -0.58
N TYR A 32 -13.48 6.76 0.55
CA TYR A 32 -13.26 5.33 0.77
C TYR A 32 -14.05 4.80 1.98
N PRO A 33 -15.39 4.76 1.92
CA PRO A 33 -16.22 4.30 3.04
C PRO A 33 -16.05 2.80 3.36
N GLU A 34 -15.50 2.03 2.42
CA GLU A 34 -15.19 0.59 2.57
C GLU A 34 -13.91 0.35 3.38
N VAL A 35 -13.07 1.38 3.55
CA VAL A 35 -11.84 1.29 4.35
C VAL A 35 -12.19 1.42 5.82
N ASN A 36 -11.91 0.37 6.57
CA ASN A 36 -12.13 0.31 8.00
C ASN A 36 -11.09 1.12 8.78
N ASN A 37 -11.41 1.40 10.03
CA ASN A 37 -10.50 2.04 10.98
C ASN A 37 -9.12 1.39 10.96
N GLY A 38 -8.10 2.25 11.06
CA GLY A 38 -6.70 1.83 10.95
C GLY A 38 -6.23 1.58 9.51
N GLY A 39 -6.98 2.05 8.49
CA GLY A 39 -6.57 1.97 7.09
C GLY A 39 -6.57 0.53 6.56
N SER A 40 -7.54 -0.27 6.98
CA SER A 40 -7.65 -1.68 6.62
C SER A 40 -8.83 -1.96 5.70
N PHE A 41 -8.69 -2.92 4.80
CA PHE A 41 -9.76 -3.32 3.88
C PHE A 41 -9.74 -4.84 3.70
N TYR A 42 -10.92 -5.44 3.66
CA TYR A 42 -11.13 -6.86 3.38
C TYR A 42 -12.25 -7.01 2.35
N PRO A 43 -12.03 -7.71 1.22
CA PRO A 43 -13.05 -7.89 0.20
C PRO A 43 -14.22 -8.73 0.72
N GLN A 44 -15.45 -8.26 0.54
CA GLN A 44 -16.65 -8.95 1.07
C GLN A 44 -17.19 -10.04 0.14
N ASP A 45 -16.76 -10.03 -1.13
CA ASP A 45 -17.26 -10.88 -2.20
C ASP A 45 -16.41 -12.15 -2.44
N CYS A 46 -15.20 -12.21 -1.89
CA CYS A 46 -14.27 -13.32 -2.06
C CYS A 46 -13.26 -13.44 -0.91
N ILE A 47 -12.52 -14.54 -0.86
CA ILE A 47 -11.47 -14.79 0.13
C ILE A 47 -10.11 -14.39 -0.48
N PRO A 48 -9.43 -13.35 0.04
CA PRO A 48 -8.17 -12.90 -0.51
C PRO A 48 -7.10 -14.00 -0.36
N PRO A 49 -6.19 -14.15 -1.35
CA PRO A 49 -5.13 -15.15 -1.27
C PRO A 49 -4.03 -14.78 -0.27
N ASP A 50 -3.82 -13.48 -0.05
CA ASP A 50 -2.78 -12.93 0.80
C ASP A 50 -3.32 -11.85 1.73
N ASP A 51 -2.79 -11.86 2.94
CA ASP A 51 -2.96 -10.81 3.94
C ASP A 51 -1.73 -9.91 3.90
N VAL A 52 -1.89 -8.66 3.46
CA VAL A 52 -0.79 -7.75 3.15
C VAL A 52 -0.65 -6.61 4.17
N ALA A 53 0.46 -6.57 4.89
CA ALA A 53 0.87 -5.38 5.65
C ALA A 53 1.67 -4.43 4.77
N VAL A 54 1.14 -3.24 4.49
CA VAL A 54 1.86 -2.17 3.78
C VAL A 54 2.52 -1.25 4.79
N ILE A 55 3.85 -1.29 4.88
CA ILE A 55 4.65 -0.58 5.89
C ILE A 55 5.31 0.64 5.25
N ILE A 56 5.03 1.81 5.81
CA ILE A 56 5.47 3.11 5.28
C ILE A 56 6.34 3.80 6.33
N PRO A 57 7.67 3.89 6.12
CA PRO A 57 8.52 4.73 6.96
C PRO A 57 8.18 6.21 6.70
N TYR A 58 7.90 6.96 7.76
CA TYR A 58 7.31 8.28 7.63
C TYR A 58 7.89 9.32 8.60
N ARG A 59 7.96 10.57 8.17
CA ARG A 59 8.19 11.76 9.02
C ARG A 59 7.91 13.04 8.22
N ASP A 60 7.11 13.95 8.77
CA ASP A 60 6.89 15.32 8.26
C ASP A 60 6.54 15.40 6.75
N ARG A 61 5.71 14.50 6.24
CA ARG A 61 5.35 14.41 4.80
C ARG A 61 3.84 14.33 4.55
N ASP A 62 3.08 15.14 5.28
CA ASP A 62 1.60 15.08 5.30
C ASP A 62 0.97 15.13 3.90
N LEU A 63 1.42 16.05 3.04
CA LEU A 63 0.92 16.17 1.67
C LEU A 63 1.16 14.89 0.87
N HIS A 64 2.36 14.32 0.94
CA HIS A 64 2.66 13.05 0.27
C HIS A 64 1.83 11.91 0.83
N LEU A 65 1.60 11.86 2.15
CA LEU A 65 0.78 10.81 2.75
C LEU A 65 -0.66 10.88 2.25
N ARG A 66 -1.25 12.07 2.17
CA ARG A 66 -2.63 12.23 1.69
C ARG A 66 -2.76 11.92 0.20
N THR A 67 -1.78 12.33 -0.61
CA THR A 67 -1.70 11.93 -2.03
C THR A 67 -1.48 10.42 -2.18
N PHE A 68 -0.66 9.81 -1.33
CA PHE A 68 -0.44 8.37 -1.33
C PHE A 68 -1.72 7.61 -0.99
N LEU A 69 -2.42 7.99 0.09
CA LEU A 69 -3.67 7.35 0.51
C LEU A 69 -4.77 7.48 -0.55
N LEU A 70 -4.86 8.64 -1.22
CA LEU A 70 -5.75 8.84 -2.36
C LEU A 70 -5.54 7.78 -3.45
N ASN A 71 -4.30 7.44 -3.79
CA ASN A 71 -4.06 6.52 -4.90
C ASN A 71 -4.03 5.05 -4.45
N ILE A 72 -3.38 4.78 -3.32
CA ILE A 72 -3.05 3.42 -2.92
C ILE A 72 -4.28 2.63 -2.47
N HIS A 73 -5.27 3.26 -1.82
CA HIS A 73 -6.47 2.56 -1.36
C HIS A 73 -7.24 2.03 -2.57
N SER A 74 -7.48 2.90 -3.54
CA SER A 74 -8.09 2.55 -4.82
C SER A 74 -7.33 1.43 -5.53
N PHE A 75 -5.99 1.52 -5.56
CA PHE A 75 -5.12 0.52 -6.16
C PHE A 75 -5.18 -0.86 -5.50
N LEU A 76 -5.03 -0.94 -4.17
CA LEU A 76 -5.02 -2.22 -3.44
C LEU A 76 -6.40 -2.89 -3.41
N MET A 77 -7.48 -2.09 -3.34
CA MET A 77 -8.85 -2.63 -3.41
C MET A 77 -9.15 -3.28 -4.76
N ARG A 78 -8.67 -2.72 -5.88
CA ARG A 78 -8.79 -3.34 -7.22
C ARG A 78 -8.10 -4.69 -7.29
N GLN A 79 -7.00 -4.88 -6.55
CA GLN A 79 -6.29 -6.15 -6.47
C GLN A 79 -6.96 -7.18 -5.53
N LYS A 80 -8.10 -6.83 -4.90
CA LYS A 80 -8.87 -7.72 -4.01
C LYS A 80 -8.03 -8.31 -2.87
N LEU A 81 -7.13 -7.51 -2.32
CA LEU A 81 -6.29 -7.89 -1.19
C LEU A 81 -7.00 -7.66 0.14
N HIS A 82 -6.77 -8.51 1.13
CA HIS A 82 -6.89 -8.08 2.51
C HIS A 82 -5.60 -7.32 2.85
N TYR A 83 -5.72 -6.05 3.22
CA TYR A 83 -4.55 -5.25 3.55
C TYR A 83 -4.79 -4.31 4.72
N GLN A 84 -3.69 -3.89 5.34
CA GLN A 84 -3.66 -2.75 6.25
C GLN A 84 -2.42 -1.90 6.00
N ILE A 85 -2.59 -0.58 6.09
CA ILE A 85 -1.51 0.40 5.94
C ILE A 85 -0.97 0.80 7.31
N PHE A 86 0.33 0.62 7.53
CA PHE A 86 1.06 0.98 8.73
C PHE A 86 2.01 2.15 8.44
N VAL A 87 1.61 3.34 8.87
CA VAL A 87 2.48 4.53 8.83
C VAL A 87 3.37 4.53 10.07
N VAL A 88 4.66 4.29 9.90
CA VAL A 88 5.65 4.22 10.98
C VAL A 88 6.38 5.54 11.09
N GLU A 89 5.88 6.40 11.97
CA GLU A 89 6.40 7.74 12.16
C GLU A 89 7.66 7.76 13.04
N GLN A 90 8.72 8.39 12.55
CA GLN A 90 9.91 8.64 13.35
C GLN A 90 9.78 9.94 14.14
N VAL A 91 10.02 9.85 15.45
CA VAL A 91 10.13 11.02 16.34
C VAL A 91 11.09 12.07 15.75
N ALA A 92 10.69 13.33 15.90
CA ALA A 92 11.43 14.50 15.44
C ALA A 92 12.86 14.59 16.03
N ASN A 93 13.69 15.47 15.44
CA ASN A 93 15.04 15.82 15.91
C ASN A 93 16.05 14.66 15.94
N GLN A 94 15.86 13.65 15.09
CA GLN A 94 16.82 12.56 14.87
C GLN A 94 17.14 12.41 13.37
N THR A 95 18.26 11.80 13.03
CA THR A 95 18.52 11.41 11.63
C THR A 95 17.49 10.38 11.19
N PHE A 96 16.85 10.59 10.03
CA PHE A 96 15.84 9.66 9.52
C PHE A 96 16.49 8.30 9.23
N ASN A 97 15.89 7.22 9.73
CA ASN A 97 16.39 5.86 9.54
C ASN A 97 15.31 4.97 8.94
N ARG A 98 15.21 5.01 7.61
CA ARG A 98 14.23 4.26 6.81
C ARG A 98 14.23 2.76 7.15
N GLY A 99 15.40 2.12 7.15
CA GLY A 99 15.50 0.68 7.40
C GLY A 99 15.06 0.28 8.82
N LYS A 100 15.37 1.10 9.82
CA LYS A 100 14.90 0.87 11.19
C LYS A 100 13.37 0.97 11.29
N LEU A 101 12.76 1.95 10.63
CA LEU A 101 11.30 2.12 10.65
C LEU A 101 10.58 0.96 9.96
N MET A 102 11.14 0.44 8.86
CA MET A 102 10.62 -0.77 8.20
C MET A 102 10.64 -1.97 9.15
N ASN A 103 11.75 -2.19 9.87
CA ASN A 103 11.86 -3.27 10.86
C ASN A 103 10.88 -3.09 12.03
N VAL A 104 10.71 -1.87 12.52
CA VAL A 104 9.71 -1.55 13.56
C VAL A 104 8.31 -1.86 13.04
N GLY A 105 7.97 -1.41 11.83
CA GLY A 105 6.68 -1.68 11.20
C GLY A 105 6.38 -3.17 11.06
N TYR A 106 7.37 -3.97 10.70
CA TYR A 106 7.23 -5.43 10.67
C TYR A 106 6.84 -5.99 12.05
N VAL A 107 7.60 -5.64 13.08
CA VAL A 107 7.38 -6.15 14.43
C VAL A 107 6.01 -5.73 14.96
N GLU A 108 5.61 -4.47 14.77
CA GLU A 108 4.31 -3.98 15.26
C GLU A 108 3.14 -4.54 14.45
N ALA A 109 3.25 -4.64 13.11
CA ALA A 109 2.20 -5.22 12.27
C ALA A 109 1.93 -6.68 12.65
N GLN A 110 2.99 -7.48 12.87
CA GLN A 110 2.89 -8.89 13.24
C GLN A 110 2.30 -9.12 14.64
N ARG A 111 2.31 -8.11 15.52
CA ARG A 111 1.62 -8.18 16.83
C ARG A 111 0.10 -8.04 16.70
N LEU A 112 -0.36 -7.36 15.65
CA LEU A 112 -1.79 -7.07 15.45
C LEU A 112 -2.48 -8.18 14.67
N PHE A 113 -1.78 -8.75 13.68
CA PHE A 113 -2.31 -9.81 12.83
C PHE A 113 -1.16 -10.63 12.24
N ASN A 114 -1.40 -11.90 11.93
CA ASN A 114 -0.42 -12.78 11.30
C ASN A 114 -0.38 -12.54 9.78
N TRP A 115 0.17 -11.41 9.37
CA TRP A 115 0.26 -11.01 7.96
C TRP A 115 1.15 -11.97 7.18
N SER A 116 0.63 -12.52 6.07
CA SER A 116 1.37 -13.44 5.20
C SER A 116 2.37 -12.72 4.29
N CYS A 117 2.10 -11.46 3.96
CA CYS A 117 2.91 -10.64 3.07
C CYS A 117 3.21 -9.26 3.65
N LEU A 118 4.42 -8.77 3.39
CA LEU A 118 4.89 -7.46 3.83
C LEU A 118 5.34 -6.66 2.62
N VAL A 119 4.78 -5.47 2.44
CA VAL A 119 5.16 -4.53 1.41
C VAL A 119 5.80 -3.31 2.06
N PHE A 120 7.09 -3.12 1.84
CA PHE A 120 7.79 -1.92 2.29
C PHE A 120 7.69 -0.84 1.22
N HIS A 121 7.11 0.31 1.56
CA HIS A 121 6.72 1.30 0.57
C HIS A 121 7.15 2.71 0.96
N ASP A 122 7.73 3.47 0.04
CA ASP A 122 7.98 4.90 0.26
C ASP A 122 6.71 5.71 0.05
N VAL A 123 6.48 6.72 0.89
CA VAL A 123 5.25 7.53 0.83
C VAL A 123 5.12 8.37 -0.45
N ASP A 124 6.22 8.55 -1.20
CA ASP A 124 6.26 9.37 -2.42
C ASP A 124 6.33 8.54 -3.73
N LEU A 125 6.18 7.22 -3.65
CA LEU A 125 6.02 6.36 -4.83
C LEU A 125 4.53 6.07 -5.03
N LEU A 126 4.06 6.16 -6.28
CA LEU A 126 2.67 5.89 -6.64
C LEU A 126 2.66 4.89 -7.80
N PRO A 127 1.92 3.78 -7.71
CA PRO A 127 1.88 2.80 -8.79
C PRO A 127 1.05 3.31 -9.97
N GLU A 128 1.63 3.28 -11.17
CA GLU A 128 0.96 3.68 -12.41
C GLU A 128 0.33 2.51 -13.18
N ASN A 129 0.46 1.28 -12.68
CA ASN A 129 -0.06 0.10 -13.35
C ASN A 129 -0.58 -0.95 -12.35
N ASP A 130 -1.87 -1.26 -12.39
CA ASP A 130 -2.50 -2.21 -11.47
C ASP A 130 -2.18 -3.69 -11.76
N LEU A 131 -1.48 -3.97 -12.87
CA LEU A 131 -0.84 -5.26 -13.11
C LEU A 131 0.44 -5.46 -12.29
N ASN A 132 0.90 -4.44 -11.55
CA ASN A 132 1.98 -4.57 -10.58
C ASN A 132 1.43 -5.19 -9.26
N PRO A 133 1.70 -6.47 -8.97
CA PRO A 133 1.00 -7.17 -7.90
C PRO A 133 1.62 -6.87 -6.53
N TYR A 134 0.82 -6.32 -5.60
CA TYR A 134 1.21 -5.95 -4.22
C TYR A 134 0.95 -7.09 -3.23
N TRP A 135 1.18 -8.32 -3.68
CA TRP A 135 1.19 -9.52 -2.86
C TRP A 135 2.50 -10.28 -3.05
N CYS A 136 2.77 -11.20 -2.14
CA CYS A 136 4.06 -11.88 -2.06
C CYS A 136 4.06 -13.16 -2.91
N VAL A 137 5.27 -13.57 -3.28
CA VAL A 137 5.56 -14.87 -3.89
C VAL A 137 6.76 -15.47 -3.15
N ASP A 138 7.22 -16.64 -3.56
CA ASP A 138 8.29 -17.39 -2.88
C ASP A 138 9.65 -16.65 -2.80
N THR A 139 9.83 -15.58 -3.58
CA THR A 139 11.07 -14.78 -3.63
C THR A 139 10.79 -13.31 -3.37
N PRO A 140 11.73 -12.56 -2.75
CA PRO A 140 11.61 -11.11 -2.60
C PRO A 140 11.37 -10.42 -3.95
N ARG A 141 10.46 -9.45 -3.97
CA ARG A 141 10.09 -8.71 -5.17
C ARG A 141 10.45 -7.23 -5.03
N HIS A 142 11.05 -6.68 -6.09
CA HIS A 142 11.23 -5.24 -6.24
C HIS A 142 10.03 -4.65 -7.00
N LEU A 143 9.14 -3.93 -6.30
CA LEU A 143 7.88 -3.41 -6.88
C LEU A 143 8.08 -2.13 -7.71
N SER A 144 9.01 -1.26 -7.32
CA SER A 144 9.30 0.02 -7.95
C SER A 144 10.46 -0.07 -8.94
N ALA A 145 10.43 -1.05 -9.84
CA ALA A 145 11.55 -1.35 -10.73
C ALA A 145 11.85 -0.24 -11.75
N ALA A 146 10.84 0.50 -12.18
CA ALA A 146 10.94 1.60 -13.14
C ALA A 146 10.15 2.81 -12.64
N VAL A 147 10.86 3.87 -12.25
CA VAL A 147 10.28 5.10 -11.68
C VAL A 147 10.51 6.29 -12.62
N ASP A 148 9.55 7.20 -12.70
CA ASP A 148 9.53 8.39 -13.56
C ASP A 148 10.78 9.28 -13.37
N LYS A 149 11.23 9.45 -12.12
CA LYS A 149 12.44 10.18 -11.72
C LYS A 149 13.70 9.65 -12.41
N PHE A 150 13.72 8.37 -12.77
CA PHE A 150 14.82 7.72 -13.50
C PHE A 150 14.46 7.47 -14.98
N GLN A 151 13.46 8.18 -15.51
CA GLN A 151 12.97 8.04 -16.88
C GLN A 151 12.55 6.59 -17.19
N TYR A 152 11.98 5.89 -16.21
CA TYR A 152 11.59 4.48 -16.30
C TYR A 152 12.73 3.53 -16.69
N LYS A 153 13.99 3.92 -16.45
CA LYS A 153 15.12 3.00 -16.53
C LYS A 153 15.11 2.09 -15.32
N TYR A 154 15.35 0.80 -15.54
CA TYR A 154 15.35 -0.18 -14.48
C TYR A 154 16.42 0.13 -13.42
N THR A 155 16.02 0.00 -12.16
CA THR A 155 16.86 0.16 -10.97
C THR A 155 17.00 -1.14 -10.19
#